data_AF-A0A1S3T0L5-F1
#
_entry.id   AF-A0A1S3T0L5-F1
#
_cell.length_a   1.000
_cell.length_b   1.000
_cell.length_c   1.000
_cell.angle_alpha   90.00
_cell.angle_beta   90.00
_cell.angle_gamma   90.00
#
_symmetry.space_group_name_H-M   'P 1'
#
loop_
_entity.id
_entity.type
_entity.pdbx_description
1 polymer ?
#
loop_
_entity_poly.entity_id
_entity_poly.type
_entity_poly.pdbx_seq_one_letter_code
_entity_poly.pdbx_strand_id
1 'polypeptide(L)'
;MVIKVFLASSSGSTAIKKKQQDVLGFLEALKVDYAPLDIACNEDNRMWMRENVPVEKKPTNGIPLPPQIFNEESYCGDYETFFDAKEDNAVYAFLGLPPPPGSKKAPVKEEEAQEEVEDEEAKQEEEDE
;
A
#
# COMPACT_ATOMS: atom_id res chain seq x y z
N MET A 1 -8.65 0.05 -11.03
CA MET A 1 -8.11 -0.68 -9.88
C MET A 1 -7.10 -1.70 -10.38
N VAL A 2 -5.82 -1.49 -10.07
CA VAL A 2 -4.73 -2.42 -10.40
C VAL A 2 -3.89 -2.59 -9.14
N ILE A 3 -3.82 -3.81 -8.62
CA ILE A 3 -2.95 -4.13 -7.48
C ILE A 3 -1.51 -4.22 -7.97
N LYS A 4 -0.64 -3.33 -7.49
CA LYS A 4 0.79 -3.37 -7.77
C LYS A 4 1.50 -4.07 -6.62
N VAL A 5 2.30 -5.08 -6.95
CA VAL A 5 3.09 -5.83 -5.96
C VAL A 5 4.57 -5.65 -6.28
N PHE A 6 5.25 -4.87 -5.44
CA PHE A 6 6.69 -4.69 -5.55
C PHE A 6 7.41 -5.88 -4.93
N LEU A 7 8.29 -6.48 -5.72
CA LEU A 7 9.02 -7.70 -5.37
C LEU A 7 10.49 -7.57 -5.74
N ALA A 8 11.36 -8.35 -5.12
CA ALA A 8 12.75 -8.50 -5.54
C ALA A 8 12.97 -9.93 -6.05
N SER A 9 13.04 -10.10 -7.38
CA SER A 9 13.22 -11.42 -7.99
C SER A 9 14.56 -12.07 -7.61
N SER A 10 15.62 -11.27 -7.55
CA SER A 10 16.98 -11.71 -7.21
C SER A 10 17.36 -11.48 -5.74
N SER A 11 16.37 -11.43 -4.83
CA SER A 11 16.64 -11.29 -3.39
C SER A 11 17.60 -12.38 -2.87
N GLY A 12 18.56 -11.99 -2.02
CA GLY A 12 19.43 -12.95 -1.32
C GLY A 12 18.78 -13.64 -0.13
N SER A 13 17.64 -13.13 0.34
CA SER A 13 16.95 -13.63 1.54
C SER A 13 15.85 -14.62 1.18
N THR A 14 15.98 -15.86 1.65
CA THR A 14 14.95 -16.90 1.50
C THR A 14 13.64 -16.50 2.19
N ALA A 15 13.71 -15.77 3.31
CA ALA A 15 12.52 -15.28 4.00
C ALA A 15 11.72 -14.30 3.13
N ILE A 16 12.41 -13.34 2.50
CA ILE A 16 11.78 -12.38 1.58
C ILE A 16 11.15 -13.11 0.39
N LYS A 17 11.85 -14.07 -0.21
CA LYS A 17 11.29 -14.87 -1.31
C LYS A 17 10.01 -15.59 -0.92
N LYS A 18 9.98 -16.22 0.26
CA LYS A 18 8.79 -16.91 0.76
C LYS A 18 7.61 -15.95 0.98
N LYS A 19 7.86 -14.79 1.59
CA LYS A 19 6.85 -13.74 1.79
C LYS A 19 6.26 -13.26 0.47
N GLN A 20 7.12 -12.97 -0.52
CA GLN A 20 6.67 -12.58 -1.86
C GLN A 20 5.82 -13.67 -2.51
N GLN A 21 6.27 -14.93 -2.47
CA GLN A 21 5.53 -16.04 -3.07
C GLN A 21 4.18 -16.29 -2.38
N ASP A 22 4.08 -16.11 -1.06
CA ASP A 22 2.79 -16.25 -0.35
C ASP A 22 1.80 -15.15 -0.77
N VAL A 23 2.25 -13.90 -0.90
CA VAL A 23 1.41 -12.79 -1.40
C VAL A 23 0.92 -13.08 -2.81
N LEU A 24 1.83 -13.42 -3.74
CA LEU A 24 1.48 -13.68 -5.14
C LEU A 24 0.54 -14.88 -5.27
N GLY A 25 0.89 -16.00 -4.62
CA GLY A 25 0.07 -17.21 -4.67
C GLY A 25 -1.31 -17.02 -4.06
N PHE A 26 -1.44 -16.17 -3.05
CA PHE A 26 -2.74 -15.82 -2.49
C PHE A 26 -3.58 -14.95 -3.43
N LEU A 27 -2.99 -13.93 -4.06
CA LEU A 27 -3.68 -13.09 -5.05
C LEU A 27 -4.17 -13.93 -6.25
N GLU A 28 -3.34 -14.87 -6.73
CA GLU A 28 -3.71 -15.82 -7.79
C GLU A 28 -4.87 -16.72 -7.37
N ALA A 29 -4.83 -17.26 -6.14
CA ALA A 29 -5.91 -18.11 -5.61
C ALA A 29 -7.24 -17.36 -5.50
N LEU A 30 -7.18 -16.05 -5.16
CA LEU A 30 -8.35 -15.18 -5.13
C LEU A 30 -8.77 -14.66 -6.51
N LYS A 31 -8.00 -14.93 -7.57
CA LYS A 31 -8.19 -14.38 -8.93
C LYS A 31 -8.25 -12.85 -8.94
N VAL A 32 -7.40 -12.23 -8.12
CA VAL A 32 -7.21 -10.78 -8.14
C VAL A 32 -6.13 -10.48 -9.19
N ASP A 33 -6.45 -9.63 -10.15
CA ASP A 33 -5.46 -9.16 -11.13
C ASP A 33 -4.45 -8.24 -10.45
N TYR A 34 -3.16 -8.54 -10.65
CA TYR A 34 -2.07 -7.76 -10.09
C TYR A 34 -0.92 -7.59 -11.08
N ALA A 35 -0.18 -6.50 -10.91
CA ALA A 35 1.03 -6.18 -11.67
C ALA A 35 2.27 -6.44 -10.78
N PRO A 36 3.09 -7.47 -11.08
CA PRO A 36 4.36 -7.68 -10.40
C PRO A 36 5.39 -6.65 -10.87
N LEU A 37 5.94 -5.86 -9.94
CA LEU A 37 6.95 -4.85 -10.22
C LEU A 37 8.26 -5.23 -9.54
N ASP A 38 9.21 -5.71 -10.33
CA ASP A 38 10.51 -6.12 -9.79
C ASP A 38 11.38 -4.89 -9.47
N ILE A 39 11.90 -4.79 -8.24
CA ILE A 39 12.79 -3.73 -7.79
C ILE A 39 14.27 -4.13 -7.86
N ALA A 40 14.55 -5.40 -8.13
CA ALA A 40 15.91 -5.91 -8.10
C ALA A 40 16.66 -5.65 -9.41
N CYS A 41 15.94 -5.66 -10.54
CA CYS A 41 16.48 -5.36 -11.87
C CYS A 41 15.95 -4.06 -12.50
N ASN A 42 15.02 -3.36 -11.84
CA ASN A 42 14.47 -2.09 -12.31
C ASN A 42 14.59 -1.02 -11.20
N GLU A 43 15.35 0.03 -11.50
CA GLU A 43 15.66 1.10 -10.56
C GLU A 43 14.48 2.04 -10.33
N ASP A 44 13.68 2.33 -11.35
CA ASP A 44 12.50 3.19 -11.25
C ASP A 44 11.48 2.59 -10.28
N ASN A 45 11.22 1.28 -10.41
CA ASN A 45 10.35 0.56 -9.47
C ASN A 45 10.89 0.63 -8.04
N ARG A 46 12.20 0.53 -7.88
CA ARG A 46 12.86 0.58 -6.56
C ARG A 46 12.74 1.96 -5.93
N MET A 47 12.95 3.02 -6.71
CA MET A 47 12.81 4.40 -6.25
C MET A 47 11.35 4.70 -5.91
N TRP A 48 10.44 4.40 -6.83
CA TRP A 48 9.01 4.61 -6.65
C TRP A 48 8.50 3.93 -5.38
N MET A 49 8.85 2.66 -5.15
CA MET A 49 8.47 1.95 -3.93
C MET A 49 8.96 2.65 -2.66
N ARG A 50 10.20 3.16 -2.65
CA ARG A 50 10.77 3.81 -1.46
C ARG A 50 10.17 5.19 -1.17
N GLU A 51 9.78 5.90 -2.22
CA GLU A 51 9.16 7.22 -2.12
C GLU A 51 7.70 7.11 -1.68
N ASN A 52 6.95 6.14 -2.22
CA ASN A 52 5.52 6.00 -1.99
C ASN A 52 5.16 5.17 -0.74
N VAL A 53 6.10 4.46 -0.12
CA VAL A 53 5.85 3.85 1.20
C VAL A 53 5.79 4.96 2.27
N PRO A 54 4.70 5.04 3.07
CA PRO A 54 4.56 6.03 4.15
C PRO A 54 5.70 5.93 5.16
N VAL A 55 6.20 7.08 5.63
CA VAL A 55 7.34 7.15 6.55
C VAL A 55 7.09 6.37 7.85
N GLU A 56 5.86 6.41 8.36
CA GLU A 56 5.44 5.68 9.58
C GLU A 56 5.50 4.16 9.43
N LYS A 57 5.40 3.67 8.19
CA LYS A 57 5.44 2.25 7.83
C LYS A 57 6.84 1.80 7.41
N LYS A 58 7.81 2.72 7.34
CA LYS A 58 9.21 2.37 7.04
C LYS A 58 9.84 1.69 8.27
N PRO A 59 10.65 0.62 8.06
CA PRO A 59 11.37 -0.01 9.16
C PRO A 59 12.41 0.94 9.76
N THR A 60 12.97 0.61 10.94
CA THR A 60 13.93 1.46 11.68
C THR A 60 15.15 1.89 10.87
N ASN A 61 15.57 1.05 9.91
CA ASN A 61 16.69 1.37 8.99
C ASN A 61 16.28 2.28 7.81
N GLY A 62 15.01 2.69 7.73
CA GLY A 62 14.46 3.60 6.72
C GLY A 62 14.20 2.98 5.33
N ILE A 63 14.64 1.75 5.07
CA ILE A 63 14.53 1.12 3.76
C ILE A 63 13.42 0.06 3.77
N PRO A 64 12.27 0.29 3.12
CA PRO A 64 11.23 -0.73 2.98
C PRO A 64 11.74 -1.94 2.19
N LEU A 65 11.39 -3.13 2.65
CA LEU A 65 11.74 -4.41 2.03
C LEU A 65 10.51 -5.04 1.36
N PRO A 66 10.67 -5.74 0.22
CA PRO A 66 9.55 -6.41 -0.44
C PRO A 66 9.08 -7.65 0.34
N PRO A 67 7.82 -8.10 0.15
CA PRO A 67 6.82 -7.51 -0.74
C PRO A 67 6.20 -6.21 -0.19
N GLN A 68 5.90 -5.27 -1.09
CA GLN A 68 5.14 -4.05 -0.79
C GLN A 68 3.94 -3.96 -1.74
N ILE A 69 2.74 -3.74 -1.19
CA ILE A 69 1.48 -3.85 -1.93
C ILE A 69 0.82 -2.48 -2.01
N PHE A 70 0.41 -2.11 -3.22
CA PHE A 70 -0.28 -0.86 -3.51
C PHE A 70 -1.52 -1.15 -4.35
N ASN A 71 -2.56 -0.35 -4.16
CA ASN A 71 -3.67 -0.24 -5.09
C ASN A 71 -3.48 1.05 -5.88
N GLU A 72 -3.04 0.92 -7.13
CA GLU A 72 -2.61 2.04 -7.97
C GLU A 72 -1.49 2.88 -7.34
N GLU A 73 -1.81 3.98 -6.68
CA GLU A 73 -0.86 4.85 -5.95
C GLU A 73 -1.06 4.80 -4.44
N SER A 74 -2.18 4.23 -3.98
CA SER A 74 -2.50 4.09 -2.56
C SER A 74 -1.74 2.92 -1.94
N TYR A 75 -1.05 3.18 -0.83
CA TYR A 75 -0.31 2.16 -0.10
C TYR A 75 -1.27 1.27 0.71
N CYS A 76 -1.30 -0.02 0.37
CA CYS A 76 -2.09 -1.00 1.13
C CYS A 76 -1.32 -1.50 2.36
N GLY A 77 -0.06 -1.89 2.16
CA GLY A 77 0.77 -2.39 3.24
C GLY A 77 1.94 -3.27 2.81
N ASP A 78 2.67 -3.73 3.82
CA ASP A 78 3.75 -4.70 3.70
C ASP A 78 3.22 -6.14 3.92
N TYR A 79 4.15 -7.10 3.99
CA TYR A 79 3.78 -8.49 4.24
C TYR A 79 3.06 -8.72 5.57
N GLU A 80 3.48 -8.08 6.66
CA GLU A 80 2.88 -8.31 7.98
C GLU A 80 1.44 -7.81 7.99
N THR A 81 1.20 -6.60 7.46
CA THR A 81 -0.15 -6.04 7.33
C THR A 81 -1.05 -6.91 6.44
N PHE A 82 -0.50 -7.45 5.36
CA PHE A 82 -1.21 -8.41 4.50
C PHE A 82 -1.53 -9.73 5.22
N PHE A 83 -0.58 -10.23 6.02
CA PHE A 83 -0.75 -11.46 6.78
C PHE A 83 -1.86 -11.31 7.82
N ASP A 84 -1.88 -10.22 8.58
CA ASP A 84 -2.95 -9.91 9.53
C ASP A 84 -4.32 -9.85 8.83
N ALA A 85 -4.40 -9.15 7.69
CA ALA A 85 -5.63 -9.08 6.90
C ALA A 85 -6.07 -10.45 6.34
N LYS A 86 -5.12 -11.34 6.05
CA LYS A 86 -5.38 -12.72 5.61
C LYS A 86 -5.93 -13.56 6.75
N GLU A 87 -5.41 -13.43 7.97
CA GLU A 87 -5.94 -14.10 9.15
C GLU A 87 -7.37 -13.62 9.51
N ASP A 88 -7.61 -12.31 9.36
CA ASP A 88 -8.91 -11.68 9.64
C ASP A 88 -9.94 -11.83 8.50
N ASN A 89 -9.60 -12.49 7.39
CA ASN A 89 -10.41 -12.57 6.17
C ASN A 89 -10.82 -11.18 5.61
N ALA A 90 -9.99 -10.17 5.84
CA ALA A 90 -10.21 -8.77 5.45
C ALA A 90 -9.33 -8.36 4.26
N VAL A 91 -8.77 -9.29 3.49
CA VAL A 91 -7.82 -8.97 2.40
C VAL A 91 -8.43 -8.07 1.33
N TYR A 92 -9.72 -8.23 1.00
CA TYR A 92 -10.37 -7.32 0.06
C TYR A 92 -10.38 -5.88 0.56
N ALA A 93 -10.65 -5.66 1.86
CA ALA A 93 -10.58 -4.35 2.46
C ALA A 93 -9.13 -3.81 2.49
N PHE A 94 -8.16 -4.65 2.83
CA PHE A 94 -6.74 -4.32 2.79
C PHE A 94 -6.28 -3.86 1.39
N LEU A 95 -6.75 -4.54 0.34
CA LEU A 95 -6.46 -4.18 -1.05
C LEU A 95 -7.28 -2.99 -1.56
N GLY A 96 -8.22 -2.46 -0.76
CA GLY A 96 -9.17 -1.43 -1.20
C GLY A 96 -10.12 -1.90 -2.30
N LEU A 97 -10.40 -3.21 -2.34
CA LEU A 97 -11.30 -3.84 -3.30
C LEU A 97 -12.70 -4.06 -2.68
N PRO A 98 -13.78 -3.96 -3.46
CA PRO A 98 -15.10 -4.29 -2.97
C PRO A 98 -15.15 -5.77 -2.56
N PRO A 99 -15.77 -6.11 -1.41
CA PRO A 99 -15.87 -7.49 -0.98
C PRO A 99 -16.72 -8.28 -2.00
N PRO A 100 -16.35 -9.53 -2.32
CA PRO A 100 -17.14 -10.34 -3.22
C PRO A 100 -18.51 -10.65 -2.60
N PRO A 101 -19.56 -10.84 -3.43
CA PRO A 101 -20.91 -11.11 -2.95
C PRO A 101 -20.91 -12.39 -2.10
N GLY A 102 -21.10 -12.25 -0.79
CA GLY A 102 -21.10 -13.34 0.19
C GLY A 102 -20.06 -13.23 1.32
N SER A 103 -19.09 -12.30 1.23
CA SER A 103 -18.09 -12.09 2.29
C SER A 103 -18.63 -11.27 3.47
N LYS A 104 -18.31 -11.68 4.70
CA LYS A 104 -18.63 -10.94 5.94
C LYS A 104 -17.94 -9.57 5.89
N LYS A 105 -18.70 -8.48 5.90
CA LYS A 105 -18.16 -7.12 5.99
C LYS A 105 -17.51 -6.93 7.37
N ALA A 106 -16.20 -6.75 7.44
CA ALA A 106 -15.58 -6.03 8.54
C ALA A 106 -15.75 -4.52 8.28
N PRO A 107 -16.05 -3.69 9.30
CA PRO A 107 -16.27 -2.26 9.12
C PRO A 107 -14.97 -1.59 8.64
N VAL A 108 -15.04 -0.96 7.47
CA VAL A 108 -13.97 -0.15 6.89
C VAL A 108 -13.89 1.14 7.70
N LYS A 109 -12.75 1.43 8.32
CA LYS A 109 -12.42 2.79 8.75
C LYS A 109 -11.90 3.51 7.51
N GLU A 110 -12.77 4.29 6.90
CA GLU A 110 -12.39 5.29 5.89
C GLU A 110 -11.54 6.35 6.62
N GLU A 111 -10.23 6.33 6.43
CA GLU A 111 -9.42 7.54 6.56
C GLU A 111 -9.55 8.29 5.23
N GLU A 112 -10.56 9.15 5.17
CA GLU A 112 -10.65 10.17 4.13
C GLU A 112 -9.47 11.12 4.28
N ALA A 113 -8.59 11.11 3.29
CA ALA A 113 -7.67 12.20 3.03
C ALA A 113 -8.50 13.44 2.67
N GLN A 114 -8.55 14.43 3.56
CA GLN A 114 -9.03 15.76 3.23
C GLN A 114 -7.86 16.60 2.75
N GLU A 115 -7.71 16.61 1.42
CA GLU A 115 -7.08 17.68 0.68
C GLU A 115 -8.14 18.79 0.51
N GLU A 116 -8.03 19.89 1.25
CA GLU A 116 -8.72 21.15 0.94
C GLU A 116 -7.69 22.27 0.82
N VAL A 117 -7.77 22.89 -0.35
CA VAL A 117 -6.95 23.92 -0.98
C VAL A 117 -7.16 25.32 -0.38
N GLU A 118 -6.04 26.04 -0.29
CA GLU A 118 -5.78 27.46 -0.63
C GLU A 118 -6.87 28.57 -0.45
N ASP A 119 -6.42 29.61 0.25
CA ASP A 119 -6.46 31.05 -0.09
C ASP A 119 -7.78 31.85 0.01
N GLU A 120 -7.86 32.74 1.01
CA GLU A 120 -8.07 34.20 0.87
C GLU A 120 -8.46 34.79 2.24
N GLU A 121 -7.58 35.60 2.86
CA GLU A 121 -8.05 36.77 3.61
C GLU A 121 -6.94 37.82 3.70
N ALA A 122 -6.94 38.73 2.73
CA ALA A 122 -6.26 40.02 2.81
C ALA A 122 -7.32 41.13 2.73
N LYS A 123 -7.15 42.14 3.60
CA LYS A 123 -7.91 43.38 3.82
C LYS A 123 -9.18 43.24 4.67
N GLN A 124 -9.41 44.06 5.70
CA GLN A 124 -9.14 45.50 5.78
C GLN A 124 -9.12 45.96 7.26
N GLU A 125 -8.15 46.79 7.65
CA GLU A 125 -8.31 48.14 8.23
C GLU A 125 -9.25 48.24 9.45
N GLU A 126 -8.73 48.66 10.61
CA GLU A 126 -9.18 49.91 11.27
C GLU A 126 -8.03 50.50 12.12
N GLU A 127 -7.86 51.81 11.94
CA GLU A 127 -7.09 52.75 12.75
C GLU A 127 -7.82 53.07 14.07
N ASP A 128 -7.20 53.89 14.93
CA ASP A 128 -7.72 54.53 16.14
C ASP A 128 -7.87 53.67 17.42
N GLU A 129 -6.84 53.69 18.30
CA GLU A 129 -6.76 54.61 19.47
C GLU A 129 -5.36 54.57 20.13
#